data_AF-A0A3M1I6Y4-F1
#
_entry.id   AF-A0A3M1I6Y4-F1
#
_cell.length_a   1.000
_cell.length_b   1.000
_cell.length_c   1.000
_cell.angle_alpha   90.00
_cell.angle_beta   90.00
_cell.angle_gamma   90.00
#
_symmetry.space_group_name_H-M   'P 1'
#
loop_
_entity.id
_entity.type
_entity.pdbx_description
1 polymer ?
#
loop_
_entity_poly.entity_id
_entity_poly.type
_entity_poly.pdbx_seq_one_letter_code
_entity_poly.pdbx_strand_id
1 'polypeptide(L)'
;MKHKTFFLFSVVLVMTLLGAALAPQTVYARSGGGNGTLTASGDGLAGIRGNGTVTVSGNGILWIKDHAGDASIQVSGSGVRRELPNGWIRYTGFQGQAVVSGSAVTVALSGYSIELQASGSGKFVLRGNGTYSVEKDGEIVVSGVWTEEAQVLNIP
;
A
#
# COMPACT_ATOMS: atom_id res chain seq x y z
N MET A 1 -9.99 -18.74 27.20
CA MET A 1 -9.90 -17.50 26.40
C MET A 1 -8.70 -17.60 25.47
N LYS A 2 -8.92 -17.91 24.19
CA LYS A 2 -7.86 -18.02 23.17
C LYS A 2 -7.88 -16.76 22.30
N HIS A 3 -7.01 -15.80 22.59
CA HIS A 3 -6.67 -14.72 21.66
C HIS A 3 -5.15 -14.56 21.64
N LYS A 4 -4.46 -15.38 20.86
CA LYS A 4 -3.04 -15.21 20.54
C LYS A 4 -2.79 -15.63 19.08
N THR A 5 -3.45 -14.96 18.13
CA THR A 5 -3.17 -15.21 16.70
C THR A 5 -3.39 -14.03 15.77
N PHE A 6 -3.65 -12.82 16.27
CA PHE A 6 -3.87 -11.65 15.39
C PHE A 6 -2.59 -10.87 15.04
N PHE A 7 -1.45 -11.19 15.65
CA PHE A 7 -0.24 -10.36 15.54
C PHE A 7 0.78 -10.81 14.47
N LEU A 8 0.63 -12.00 13.87
CA LEU A 8 1.56 -12.51 12.86
C LEU A 8 1.15 -12.24 11.39
N PHE A 9 -0.12 -11.96 11.12
CA PHE A 9 -0.60 -11.82 9.72
C PHE A 9 -0.20 -10.50 9.05
N SER A 10 0.01 -9.43 9.82
CA SER A 10 0.43 -8.12 9.28
C SER A 10 1.88 -8.11 8.80
N VAL A 11 2.75 -8.96 9.35
CA VAL A 11 4.18 -9.01 8.99
C VAL A 11 4.40 -9.83 7.71
N VAL A 12 3.63 -10.92 7.52
CA VAL A 12 3.79 -11.81 6.35
C VAL A 12 3.36 -11.15 5.04
N LEU A 13 2.39 -10.22 5.04
CA LEU A 13 1.98 -9.55 3.80
C LEU A 13 2.86 -8.36 3.42
N VAL A 14 3.49 -7.70 4.40
CA VAL A 14 4.59 -6.77 4.09
C VAL A 14 5.75 -7.52 3.40
N MET A 15 5.93 -8.81 3.69
CA MET A 15 6.93 -9.65 3.01
C MET A 15 6.58 -9.99 1.55
N THR A 16 5.30 -10.01 1.13
CA THR A 16 4.96 -10.23 -0.30
C THR A 16 5.27 -9.01 -1.17
N LEU A 17 5.22 -7.80 -0.59
CA LEU A 17 5.74 -6.59 -1.23
C LEU A 17 7.29 -6.56 -1.31
N LEU A 18 7.97 -7.44 -0.56
CA LEU A 18 9.44 -7.47 -0.42
C LEU A 18 10.15 -8.56 -1.25
N GLY A 19 9.51 -9.62 -1.76
CA GLY A 19 10.26 -10.76 -2.35
C GLY A 19 9.55 -11.56 -3.46
N ALA A 20 10.26 -11.72 -4.59
CA ALA A 20 9.91 -12.53 -5.75
C ALA A 20 10.33 -14.02 -5.61
N ALA A 21 9.83 -14.86 -6.54
CA ALA A 21 10.04 -16.30 -6.82
C ALA A 21 8.98 -17.23 -6.17
N LEU A 22 8.18 -18.02 -6.89
CA LEU A 22 8.41 -18.84 -8.08
C LEU A 22 7.14 -18.96 -8.94
N ALA A 23 7.15 -18.42 -10.17
CA ALA A 23 6.29 -18.88 -11.26
C ALA A 23 6.95 -18.49 -12.60
N PRO A 24 6.93 -19.38 -13.61
CA PRO A 24 7.52 -19.09 -14.91
C PRO A 24 6.86 -17.83 -15.48
N GLN A 25 7.71 -16.89 -15.88
CA GLN A 25 7.33 -15.59 -16.42
C GLN A 25 6.58 -15.82 -17.74
N THR A 26 5.26 -15.67 -17.74
CA THR A 26 4.49 -15.61 -18.98
C THR A 26 3.77 -14.27 -19.07
N VAL A 27 4.26 -13.46 -20.01
CA VAL A 27 3.56 -12.39 -20.73
C VAL A 27 3.43 -11.04 -19.99
N TYR A 28 4.38 -10.17 -20.33
CA TYR A 28 4.40 -8.70 -20.26
C TYR A 28 3.76 -8.01 -19.04
N ALA A 29 4.59 -7.70 -18.05
CA ALA A 29 4.67 -6.30 -17.64
C ALA A 29 6.01 -5.80 -18.17
N ARG A 30 6.00 -5.26 -19.39
CA ARG A 30 6.95 -4.19 -19.71
C ARG A 30 6.86 -3.26 -18.50
N SER A 31 7.98 -2.94 -17.88
CA SER A 31 8.11 -1.65 -17.23
C SER A 31 7.83 -0.60 -18.33
N GLY A 32 6.55 -0.37 -18.64
CA GLY A 32 6.15 1.00 -18.92
C GLY A 32 6.29 1.61 -17.53
N GLY A 33 7.20 2.52 -17.24
CA GLY A 33 7.37 3.74 -18.02
C GLY A 33 6.12 4.63 -17.93
N GLY A 34 5.01 4.16 -17.34
CA GLY A 34 3.78 4.89 -17.16
C GLY A 34 3.70 5.49 -15.77
N ASN A 35 3.28 6.76 -15.71
CA ASN A 35 2.71 7.35 -14.52
C ASN A 35 1.21 7.07 -14.58
N GLY A 36 0.68 6.31 -13.62
CA GLY A 36 -0.75 6.09 -13.45
C GLY A 36 -1.21 6.54 -12.07
N THR A 37 -2.52 6.65 -11.89
CA THR A 37 -3.14 6.99 -10.60
C THR A 37 -4.05 5.86 -10.13
N LEU A 38 -3.69 5.26 -8.99
CA LEU A 38 -4.55 4.35 -8.24
C LEU A 38 -5.46 5.16 -7.32
N THR A 39 -6.76 4.88 -7.34
CA THR A 39 -7.71 5.30 -6.31
C THR A 39 -8.37 4.07 -5.73
N ALA A 40 -8.46 3.96 -4.40
CA ALA A 40 -9.06 2.82 -3.74
C ALA A 40 -9.73 3.23 -2.43
N SER A 41 -10.95 2.73 -2.18
CA SER A 41 -11.71 2.96 -0.97
C SER A 41 -12.21 1.64 -0.39
N GLY A 42 -12.09 1.44 0.93
CA GLY A 42 -12.59 0.23 1.58
C GLY A 42 -12.03 -0.06 2.97
N ASP A 43 -12.24 -1.31 3.40
CA ASP A 43 -11.81 -1.87 4.67
C ASP A 43 -10.89 -3.08 4.44
N GLY A 44 -9.97 -3.32 5.37
CA GLY A 44 -9.05 -4.45 5.35
C GLY A 44 -7.59 -4.00 5.30
N LEU A 45 -6.96 -4.17 4.14
CA LEU A 45 -5.56 -3.80 3.90
C LEU A 45 -5.42 -3.16 2.52
N ALA A 46 -4.78 -2.00 2.50
CA ALA A 46 -4.28 -1.37 1.29
C ALA A 46 -2.76 -1.15 1.42
N GLY A 47 -1.99 -1.68 0.47
CA GLY A 47 -0.54 -1.56 0.45
C GLY A 47 -0.02 -1.21 -0.93
N ILE A 48 1.02 -0.38 -0.99
CA ILE A 48 1.67 0.03 -2.23
C ILE A 48 3.18 0.07 -2.06
N ARG A 49 3.90 -0.30 -3.11
CA ARG A 49 5.35 -0.11 -3.25
C ARG A 49 5.65 0.51 -4.61
N GLY A 50 6.36 1.62 -4.65
CA GLY A 50 6.62 2.30 -5.91
C GLY A 50 7.39 3.61 -5.80
N ASN A 51 7.40 4.34 -6.90
CA ASN A 51 7.92 5.70 -7.03
C ASN A 51 6.76 6.65 -7.27
N GLY A 52 6.78 7.83 -6.66
CA GLY A 52 5.76 8.86 -6.83
C GLY A 52 5.20 9.32 -5.49
N THR A 53 3.91 9.65 -5.47
CA THR A 53 3.22 10.19 -4.28
C THR A 53 2.09 9.25 -3.88
N VAL A 54 2.01 8.95 -2.59
CA VAL A 54 0.97 8.15 -1.95
C VAL A 54 0.29 9.00 -0.88
N THR A 55 -1.01 9.19 -1.03
CA THR A 55 -1.89 9.75 0.01
C THR A 55 -2.76 8.62 0.53
N VAL A 56 -2.67 8.33 1.83
CA VAL A 56 -3.52 7.33 2.48
C VAL A 56 -4.15 7.93 3.72
N SER A 57 -5.46 7.75 3.89
CA SER A 57 -6.17 8.09 5.11
C SER A 57 -7.04 6.94 5.58
N GLY A 58 -7.39 6.96 6.87
CA GLY A 58 -8.26 5.97 7.47
C GLY A 58 -7.88 5.70 8.92
N ASN A 59 -8.32 4.54 9.41
CA ASN A 59 -8.13 4.12 10.79
C ASN A 59 -7.40 2.78 10.83
N GLY A 60 -6.48 2.58 11.80
CA GLY A 60 -5.88 1.27 12.06
C GLY A 60 -4.38 1.30 12.36
N ILE A 61 -3.59 0.57 11.57
CA ILE A 61 -2.12 0.54 11.69
C ILE A 61 -1.51 0.91 10.34
N LEU A 62 -0.72 1.98 10.35
CA LEU A 62 0.01 2.47 9.18
C LEU A 62 1.48 2.04 9.28
N TRP A 63 2.02 1.54 8.18
CA TRP A 63 3.43 1.24 7.99
C TRP A 63 3.99 2.03 6.82
N ILE A 64 5.14 2.66 7.01
CA ILE A 64 5.87 3.37 5.97
C ILE A 64 7.32 2.91 6.01
N LYS A 65 7.91 2.66 4.84
CA LYS A 65 9.35 2.46 4.70
C LYS A 65 9.85 3.15 3.45
N ASP A 66 10.86 3.99 3.65
CA ASP A 66 11.69 4.54 2.60
C ASP A 66 12.86 3.58 2.35
N HIS A 67 13.01 3.10 1.12
CA HIS A 67 14.10 2.21 0.74
C HIS A 67 15.26 2.95 0.05
N ALA A 68 15.00 4.13 -0.51
CA ALA A 68 15.98 4.92 -1.26
C ALA A 68 16.63 6.03 -0.41
N GLY A 69 16.00 6.41 0.71
CA GLY A 69 16.47 7.47 1.60
C GLY A 69 16.12 8.88 1.13
N ASP A 70 15.18 9.02 0.18
CA ASP A 70 14.78 10.28 -0.44
C ASP A 70 13.33 10.67 -0.16
N ALA A 71 12.63 9.95 0.72
CA ALA A 71 11.20 10.16 0.93
C ALA A 71 10.88 11.39 1.79
N SER A 72 9.92 12.19 1.33
CA SER A 72 9.22 13.19 2.14
C SER A 72 7.96 12.56 2.75
N ILE A 73 7.90 12.50 4.08
CA ILE A 73 6.82 11.86 4.83
C ILE A 73 6.11 12.89 5.69
N GLN A 74 4.83 13.15 5.41
CA GLN A 74 3.97 14.00 6.20
C GLN A 74 2.82 13.16 6.77
N VAL A 75 2.62 13.20 8.08
CA VAL A 75 1.56 12.45 8.76
C VAL A 75 0.80 13.39 9.69
N SER A 76 -0.52 13.40 9.59
CA SER A 76 -1.43 14.16 10.43
C SER A 76 -2.46 13.23 11.08
N GLY A 77 -3.04 13.67 12.21
CA GLY A 77 -4.00 12.90 12.99
C GLY A 77 -3.40 12.29 14.25
N SER A 78 -3.98 11.19 14.73
CA SER A 78 -3.58 10.50 15.96
C SER A 78 -2.89 9.16 15.69
N GLY A 79 -2.24 8.61 16.72
CA GLY A 79 -1.56 7.32 16.68
C GLY A 79 -0.17 7.37 17.32
N VAL A 80 0.33 6.22 17.77
CA VAL A 80 1.65 6.10 18.38
C VAL A 80 2.68 5.75 17.31
N ARG A 81 3.54 6.72 16.98
CA ARG A 81 4.68 6.54 16.06
C ARG A 81 5.79 5.72 16.73
N ARG A 82 6.32 4.73 16.02
CA ARG A 82 7.56 4.02 16.38
C ARG A 82 8.40 3.75 15.14
N GLU A 83 9.67 4.07 15.23
CA GLU A 83 10.69 3.60 14.30
C GLU A 83 11.17 2.22 14.74
N LEU A 84 11.28 1.30 13.79
CA LEU A 84 11.76 -0.05 14.01
C LEU A 84 13.20 -0.18 13.51
N PRO A 85 14.05 -1.05 14.11
CA PRO A 85 15.46 -1.19 13.72
C PRO A 85 15.72 -1.54 12.25
N ASN A 86 14.70 -2.05 11.54
CA ASN A 86 14.77 -2.43 10.13
C ASN A 86 14.29 -1.31 9.16
N GLY A 87 14.20 -0.07 9.64
CA GLY A 87 13.85 1.13 8.86
C GLY A 87 12.35 1.33 8.63
N TRP A 88 11.49 0.52 9.25
CA TRP A 88 10.05 0.73 9.19
C TRP A 88 9.60 1.78 10.20
N ILE A 89 8.73 2.68 9.77
CA ILE A 89 7.96 3.56 10.64
C ILE A 89 6.57 2.95 10.78
N ARG A 90 6.12 2.75 12.01
CA ARG A 90 4.79 2.21 12.32
C ARG A 90 4.01 3.20 13.16
N TYR A 91 2.74 3.43 12.80
CA TYR A 91 1.77 4.18 13.59
C TYR A 91 0.68 3.22 14.06
N THR A 92 0.63 2.93 15.35
CA THR A 92 -0.41 2.06 15.95
C THR A 92 -1.56 2.91 16.50
N GLY A 93 -2.81 2.51 16.20
CA GLY A 93 -3.98 3.33 16.51
C GLY A 93 -4.03 4.59 15.65
N PHE A 94 -3.57 4.47 14.41
CA PHE A 94 -3.58 5.55 13.43
C PHE A 94 -5.01 5.95 13.12
N GLN A 95 -5.29 7.25 13.15
CA GLN A 95 -6.54 7.84 12.68
C GLN A 95 -6.18 9.21 12.08
N GLY A 96 -6.11 9.28 10.76
CA GLY A 96 -5.65 10.49 10.10
C GLY A 96 -5.27 10.26 8.64
N GLN A 97 -4.29 11.06 8.18
CA GLN A 97 -3.79 11.04 6.81
C GLN A 97 -2.26 10.99 6.80
N ALA A 98 -1.71 10.26 5.84
CA ALA A 98 -0.29 10.28 5.52
C ALA A 98 -0.10 10.60 4.03
N VAL A 99 0.81 11.52 3.75
CA VAL A 99 1.29 11.86 2.40
C VAL A 99 2.77 11.49 2.34
N VAL A 100 3.12 10.58 1.44
CA VAL A 100 4.48 10.06 1.26
C VAL A 100 4.86 10.24 -0.20
N SER A 101 5.94 10.97 -0.47
CA SER A 101 6.51 11.10 -1.81
C SER A 101 7.97 10.69 -1.82
N GLY A 102 8.44 10.04 -2.88
CA GLY A 102 9.83 9.59 -3.00
C GLY A 102 9.99 8.43 -3.98
N SER A 103 11.17 7.82 -3.97
CA SER A 103 11.46 6.62 -4.75
C SER A 103 11.53 5.37 -3.88
N ALA A 104 11.14 4.22 -4.45
CA ALA A 104 11.09 2.93 -3.78
C ALA A 104 10.37 2.93 -2.41
N VAL A 105 9.39 3.80 -2.20
CA VAL A 105 8.63 3.87 -0.95
C VAL A 105 7.67 2.69 -0.83
N THR A 106 7.44 2.23 0.40
CA THR A 106 6.39 1.26 0.71
C THR A 106 5.47 1.85 1.77
N VAL A 107 4.17 1.88 1.49
CA VAL A 107 3.13 2.38 2.39
C VAL A 107 2.05 1.32 2.51
N ALA A 108 1.62 1.00 3.72
CA ALA A 108 0.52 0.08 3.95
C ALA A 108 -0.34 0.54 5.12
N LEU A 109 -1.66 0.49 4.95
CA LEU A 109 -2.64 0.72 6.01
C LEU A 109 -3.52 -0.51 6.14
N SER A 110 -3.57 -1.08 7.35
CA SER A 110 -4.55 -2.09 7.71
C SER A 110 -5.55 -1.53 8.71
N GLY A 111 -6.84 -1.62 8.40
CA GLY A 111 -7.93 -1.18 9.25
C GLY A 111 -9.18 -0.87 8.43
N TYR A 112 -9.82 0.28 8.67
CA TYR A 112 -11.14 0.59 8.12
C TYR A 112 -11.28 2.06 7.71
N SER A 113 -12.26 2.33 6.83
CA SER A 113 -12.47 3.61 6.15
C SER A 113 -11.19 4.10 5.48
N ILE A 114 -10.53 3.18 4.77
CA ILE A 114 -9.29 3.46 4.07
C ILE A 114 -9.63 4.16 2.76
N GLU A 115 -9.01 5.32 2.55
CA GLU A 115 -8.96 6.00 1.27
C GLU A 115 -7.48 6.04 0.85
N LEU A 116 -7.18 5.49 -0.32
CA LEU A 116 -5.84 5.46 -0.90
C LEU A 116 -5.87 6.13 -2.27
N GLN A 117 -5.02 7.12 -2.45
CA GLN A 117 -4.68 7.67 -3.75
C GLN A 117 -3.17 7.56 -3.95
N ALA A 118 -2.72 7.04 -5.09
CA ALA A 118 -1.30 7.00 -5.40
C ALA A 118 -1.05 7.29 -6.87
N SER A 119 -0.17 8.24 -7.15
CA SER A 119 0.25 8.61 -8.49
C SER A 119 1.72 8.31 -8.70
N GLY A 120 2.03 7.64 -9.81
CA GLY A 120 3.39 7.27 -10.19
C GLY A 120 3.46 5.86 -10.77
N SER A 121 4.48 5.10 -10.38
CA SER A 121 4.73 3.74 -10.86
C SER A 121 4.92 2.78 -9.70
N GLY A 122 4.37 1.57 -9.75
CA GLY A 122 4.54 0.62 -8.66
C GLY A 122 3.61 -0.58 -8.70
N LYS A 123 3.60 -1.30 -7.59
CA LYS A 123 2.71 -2.43 -7.32
C LYS A 123 1.86 -2.13 -6.11
N PHE A 124 0.62 -2.61 -6.11
CA PHE A 124 -0.29 -2.47 -4.99
C PHE A 124 -0.94 -3.81 -4.65
N VAL A 125 -1.38 -3.89 -3.39
CA VAL A 125 -2.09 -5.04 -2.83
C VAL A 125 -3.30 -4.52 -2.08
N LEU A 126 -4.46 -5.04 -2.44
CA LEU A 126 -5.72 -4.76 -1.76
C LEU A 126 -6.29 -6.08 -1.26
N ARG A 127 -6.78 -6.08 -0.02
CA ARG A 127 -7.43 -7.24 0.58
C ARG A 127 -8.48 -6.78 1.57
N GLY A 128 -9.70 -7.28 1.44
CA GLY A 128 -10.83 -6.96 2.31
C GLY A 128 -12.06 -6.63 1.47
N ASN A 129 -12.73 -5.52 1.76
CA ASN A 129 -13.98 -5.14 1.11
C ASN A 129 -13.92 -3.68 0.67
N GLY A 130 -14.19 -3.39 -0.60
CA GLY A 130 -13.97 -2.06 -1.16
C GLY A 130 -13.95 -2.07 -2.68
N THR A 131 -13.56 -0.95 -3.29
CA THR A 131 -13.40 -0.79 -4.74
C THR A 131 -12.11 -0.06 -5.08
N TYR A 132 -11.61 -0.29 -6.28
CA TYR A 132 -10.44 0.43 -6.79
C TYR A 132 -10.58 0.72 -8.28
N SER A 133 -9.89 1.76 -8.72
CA SER A 133 -9.65 2.09 -10.12
C SER A 133 -8.20 2.50 -10.32
N VAL A 134 -7.69 2.24 -11.52
CA VAL A 134 -6.39 2.69 -11.98
C VAL A 134 -6.62 3.47 -13.26
N GLU A 135 -6.19 4.73 -13.23
CA GLU A 135 -6.27 5.66 -14.35
C GLU A 135 -4.88 5.84 -14.98
N LYS A 136 -4.86 5.97 -16.30
CA LYS A 136 -3.67 6.35 -17.07
C LYS A 136 -4.10 7.29 -18.18
N ASP A 137 -3.38 8.41 -18.33
CA ASP A 137 -3.65 9.42 -19.36
C ASP A 137 -5.11 9.93 -19.38
N GLY A 138 -5.78 9.98 -18.21
CA GLY A 138 -7.18 10.42 -18.08
C GLY A 138 -8.23 9.33 -18.30
N GLU A 139 -7.82 8.09 -18.57
CA GLU A 139 -8.72 6.97 -18.82
C GLU A 139 -8.58 5.88 -17.75
N ILE A 140 -9.71 5.34 -17.27
CA ILE A 140 -9.72 4.18 -16.38
C ILE A 140 -9.33 2.95 -17.19
N VAL A 141 -8.15 2.41 -16.92
CA VAL A 141 -7.60 1.24 -17.60
C VAL A 141 -7.83 -0.05 -16.82
N VAL A 142 -8.03 0.04 -15.50
CA VAL A 142 -8.36 -1.10 -14.63
C VAL A 142 -9.32 -0.64 -13.54
N SER A 143 -10.30 -1.47 -13.19
CA SER A 143 -11.13 -1.25 -11.99
C SER A 143 -11.62 -2.59 -11.43
N GLY A 144 -11.92 -2.62 -10.14
CA GLY A 144 -12.44 -3.83 -9.51
C GLY A 144 -12.86 -3.63 -8.07
N VAL A 145 -13.12 -4.77 -7.41
CA VAL A 145 -13.48 -4.84 -5.99
C VAL A 145 -12.28 -5.32 -5.17
N TRP A 146 -12.19 -4.87 -3.91
CA TRP A 146 -11.30 -5.48 -2.92
C TRP A 146 -11.98 -6.77 -2.49
N THR A 147 -11.27 -7.88 -2.53
CA THR A 147 -11.78 -9.16 -2.07
C THR A 147 -10.97 -9.66 -0.89
N GLU A 148 -11.51 -10.61 -0.14
CA GLU A 148 -10.80 -11.25 0.99
C GLU A 148 -9.56 -12.04 0.54
N GLU A 149 -9.46 -12.32 -0.77
CA GLU A 149 -8.27 -12.84 -1.43
C GLU A 149 -7.33 -11.70 -1.79
N ALA A 150 -6.09 -11.75 -1.28
CA ALA A 150 -5.11 -10.73 -1.63
C ALA A 150 -4.72 -10.84 -3.11
N GLN A 151 -4.87 -9.75 -3.87
CA GLN A 151 -4.40 -9.66 -5.25
C GLN A 151 -3.28 -8.63 -5.36
N VAL A 152 -2.18 -9.00 -6.02
CA VAL A 152 -1.06 -8.10 -6.33
C VAL A 152 -1.24 -7.58 -7.74
N LEU A 153 -1.39 -6.26 -7.87
CA LEU A 153 -1.67 -5.59 -9.14
C LEU A 153 -0.58 -4.54 -9.43
N ASN A 154 -0.42 -4.17 -10.70
CA ASN A 154 0.55 -3.17 -11.13
C ASN A 154 -0.16 -1.88 -11.54
N ILE A 155 0.49 -0.75 -11.29
CA ILE A 155 0.11 0.52 -11.94
C ILE A 155 0.76 0.51 -13.34
N PRO A 156 -0.03 0.62 -14.43
CA PRO A 156 0.42 0.43 -15.81
C PRO A 156 1.19 1.62 -16.41
#